data_AF-A0A067Q2I9-F1
#
_entry.id   AF-A0A067Q2I9-F1
#
_cell.length_a   1.000
_cell.length_b   1.000
_cell.length_c   1.000
_cell.angle_alpha   90.00
_cell.angle_beta   90.00
_cell.angle_gamma   90.00
#
_symmetry.space_group_name_H-M   'P 1'
#
loop_
_entity.id
_entity.type
_entity.pdbx_description
1 polymer ?
#
loop_
_entity_poly.entity_id
_entity_poly.type
_entity_poly.pdbx_seq_one_letter_code
_entity_poly.pdbx_strand_id
1 'polypeptide(L)'
;EDTHKLKHAVIDWLSDDIQPCISCAKKEGRGFNHSATTVLLCPAELPYSEEIHIQLLEGKCEIDGEPVSSLDWPVFVFAGHYNPHHLLEGLFQGNFLLKGFKMIFIAPSVVDSDGSDSQATRAGNAALHNMTHVTPALIAYVATQVYFALSSQTIFKKDNVVTNSMRFYNGILNFFDNPKFAVSAKEILAWWDT
;
A
#
# COMPACT_ATOMS: atom_id res chain seq x y z
N GLU A 1 2.43 11.75 12.97
CA GLU A 1 3.64 11.02 13.41
C GLU A 1 3.81 9.67 12.70
N ASP A 2 2.75 9.00 12.28
CA ASP A 2 2.80 7.65 11.67
C ASP A 2 3.50 7.63 10.30
N THR A 3 3.24 8.65 9.46
CA THR A 3 3.84 8.79 8.14
C THR A 3 5.37 8.87 8.20
N HIS A 4 5.98 9.39 9.28
CA HIS A 4 7.44 9.50 9.39
C HIS A 4 8.08 8.14 9.69
N LYS A 5 7.48 7.35 10.59
CA LYS A 5 8.00 6.02 10.92
C LYS A 5 7.84 5.07 9.74
N LEU A 6 6.67 5.10 9.08
CA LEU A 6 6.39 4.25 7.94
C LEU A 6 7.32 4.53 6.74
N LYS A 7 7.75 5.78 6.53
CA LYS A 7 8.70 6.15 5.47
C LYS A 7 10.04 5.41 5.56
N HIS A 8 10.56 5.18 6.76
CA HIS A 8 11.79 4.42 6.93
C HIS A 8 11.49 2.92 6.78
N ALA A 9 10.50 2.42 7.53
CA ALA A 9 10.20 1.00 7.59
C ALA A 9 9.85 0.36 6.23
N VAL A 10 9.14 1.07 5.33
CA VAL A 10 8.85 0.49 4.00
C VAL A 10 10.09 0.21 3.18
N ILE A 11 11.20 0.91 3.42
CA ILE A 11 12.47 0.64 2.74
C ILE A 11 13.14 -0.58 3.38
N ASP A 12 13.09 -0.67 4.70
CA ASP A 12 13.63 -1.82 5.44
C ASP A 12 12.87 -3.13 5.15
N TRP A 13 11.62 -3.04 4.67
CA TRP A 13 10.84 -4.21 4.23
C TRP A 13 11.17 -4.67 2.82
N LEU A 14 11.91 -3.87 2.06
CA LEU A 14 12.42 -4.30 0.78
C LEU A 14 13.64 -5.22 0.98
N SER A 15 14.08 -5.91 -0.07
CA SER A 15 15.27 -6.76 0.01
C SER A 15 16.53 -5.96 0.32
N ASP A 16 17.39 -6.50 1.19
CA ASP A 16 18.68 -5.89 1.57
C ASP A 16 19.64 -5.72 0.38
N ASP A 17 19.45 -6.49 -0.70
CA ASP A 17 20.33 -6.50 -1.87
C ASP A 17 19.90 -5.51 -2.97
N ILE A 18 19.01 -4.57 -2.67
CA ILE A 18 18.53 -3.60 -3.66
C ILE A 18 19.65 -2.66 -4.11
N GLN A 19 19.84 -2.61 -5.42
CA GLN A 19 20.76 -1.71 -6.10
C GLN A 19 20.04 -0.81 -7.11
N PRO A 20 20.34 0.50 -7.13
CA PRO A 20 21.14 1.23 -6.12
C PRO A 20 20.45 1.32 -4.75
N CYS A 21 21.19 1.50 -3.66
CA CYS A 21 20.58 1.67 -2.34
C CYS A 21 19.56 2.83 -2.33
N ILE A 22 18.37 2.57 -1.78
CA ILE A 22 17.32 3.58 -1.63
C ILE A 22 17.52 4.32 -0.31
N SER A 23 17.47 5.66 -0.34
CA SER A 23 17.54 6.44 0.89
C SER A 23 16.29 6.24 1.75
N CYS A 24 16.48 5.84 3.01
CA CYS A 24 15.37 5.77 3.97
C CYS A 24 14.89 7.17 4.42
N ALA A 25 15.74 8.19 4.32
CA ALA A 25 15.42 9.58 4.71
C ALA A 25 14.85 10.44 3.57
N LYS A 26 15.31 10.22 2.34
CA LYS A 26 14.94 10.99 1.14
C LYS A 26 14.01 10.18 0.24
N LYS A 27 12.98 10.82 -0.31
CA LYS A 27 11.95 10.14 -1.11
C LYS A 27 12.15 10.29 -2.62
N GLU A 28 13.00 11.22 -3.04
CA GLU A 28 13.20 11.57 -4.45
C GLU A 28 13.61 10.35 -5.29
N GLY A 29 14.40 9.44 -4.72
CA GLY A 29 14.81 8.19 -5.36
C GLY A 29 13.84 7.01 -5.20
N ARG A 30 12.56 7.25 -4.86
CA ARG A 30 11.53 6.21 -4.72
C ARG A 30 10.48 6.32 -5.84
N GLY A 31 9.35 5.65 -5.71
CA GLY A 31 8.29 5.66 -6.71
C GLY A 31 8.77 4.99 -7.99
N PHE A 32 8.49 5.62 -9.13
CA PHE A 32 8.96 5.17 -10.43
C PHE A 32 10.43 5.53 -10.72
N ASN A 33 11.10 6.28 -9.83
CA ASN A 33 12.52 6.60 -9.98
C ASN A 33 13.44 5.44 -9.58
N HIS A 34 12.89 4.32 -9.07
CA HIS A 34 13.65 3.15 -8.67
C HIS A 34 12.87 1.86 -8.97
N SER A 35 13.54 0.85 -9.54
CA SER A 35 12.92 -0.42 -9.96
C SER A 35 12.21 -1.14 -8.83
N ALA A 36 12.87 -1.35 -7.69
CA ALA A 36 12.27 -2.03 -6.53
C ALA A 36 10.96 -1.40 -6.03
N THR A 37 10.87 -0.07 -5.93
CA THR A 37 9.61 0.60 -5.56
C THR A 37 8.61 0.63 -6.72
N THR A 38 9.09 0.63 -7.97
CA THR A 38 8.23 0.52 -9.16
C THR A 38 7.50 -0.80 -9.17
N VAL A 39 8.18 -1.92 -8.92
CA VAL A 39 7.55 -3.26 -8.88
C VAL A 39 6.35 -3.28 -7.93
N LEU A 40 6.46 -2.64 -6.76
CA LEU A 40 5.37 -2.58 -5.77
C LEU A 40 4.24 -1.61 -6.15
N LEU A 41 4.55 -0.52 -6.85
CA LEU A 41 3.60 0.53 -7.23
C LEU A 41 3.01 0.33 -8.64
N CYS A 42 3.58 -0.56 -9.43
CA CYS A 42 3.09 -0.91 -10.75
C CYS A 42 1.65 -1.41 -10.63
N PRO A 43 0.72 -0.95 -11.48
CA PRO A 43 -0.60 -1.55 -11.58
C PRO A 43 -0.48 -3.07 -11.74
N ALA A 44 -1.22 -3.81 -10.92
CA ALA A 44 -1.05 -5.26 -10.84
C ALA A 44 -1.49 -5.99 -12.12
N GLU A 45 -2.29 -5.32 -12.95
CA GLU A 45 -2.74 -5.79 -14.27
C GLU A 45 -1.63 -5.75 -15.33
N LEU A 46 -0.58 -4.94 -15.10
CA LEU A 46 0.54 -4.81 -16.02
C LEU A 46 1.64 -5.83 -15.69
N PRO A 47 2.14 -6.59 -16.68
CA PRO A 47 3.32 -7.41 -16.49
C PRO A 47 4.54 -6.50 -16.38
N TYR A 48 5.15 -6.40 -15.20
CA TYR A 48 6.33 -5.56 -15.00
C TYR A 48 7.44 -5.94 -15.99
N SER A 49 7.94 -4.94 -16.72
CA SER A 49 9.11 -5.01 -17.59
C SER A 49 9.87 -3.68 -17.53
N GLU A 50 11.08 -3.64 -18.07
CA GLU A 50 11.86 -2.40 -18.14
C GLU A 50 11.16 -1.34 -19.01
N GLU A 51 10.49 -1.75 -20.08
CA GLU A 51 9.69 -0.86 -20.93
C GLU A 51 8.49 -0.28 -20.16
N ILE A 52 7.76 -1.10 -19.41
CA ILE A 52 6.66 -0.64 -18.55
C ILE A 52 7.19 0.32 -17.48
N HIS A 53 8.35 0.03 -16.88
CA HIS A 53 8.98 0.93 -15.92
C HIS A 53 9.28 2.30 -16.56
N ILE A 54 9.90 2.35 -17.74
CA ILE A 54 10.17 3.60 -18.45
C ILE A 54 8.86 4.36 -18.74
N GLN A 55 7.82 3.68 -19.22
CA GLN A 55 6.53 4.31 -19.49
C GLN A 55 5.87 4.87 -18.23
N LEU A 56 5.94 4.17 -17.09
CA LEU A 56 5.44 4.66 -15.80
C LEU A 56 6.24 5.86 -15.31
N LEU A 57 7.57 5.83 -15.46
CA LEU A 57 8.45 6.95 -15.11
C LEU A 57 8.15 8.21 -15.94
N GLU A 58 7.87 8.03 -17.24
CA GLU A 58 7.51 9.12 -18.14
C GLU A 58 6.04 9.57 -18.04
N GLY A 59 5.20 8.82 -17.33
CA GLY A 59 3.76 9.09 -17.23
C GLY A 59 2.99 8.82 -18.53
N LYS A 60 3.45 7.85 -19.33
CA LYS A 60 2.89 7.48 -20.65
C LYS A 60 2.32 6.06 -20.68
N CYS A 61 2.35 5.36 -19.56
CA CYS A 61 1.81 4.00 -19.48
C CYS A 61 0.28 4.04 -19.50
N GLU A 62 -0.33 3.11 -20.22
CA GLU A 62 -1.78 3.00 -20.40
C GLU A 62 -2.26 1.57 -20.13
N ILE A 63 -3.48 1.43 -19.63
CA ILE A 63 -4.22 0.17 -19.50
C ILE A 63 -5.50 0.34 -20.32
N ASP A 64 -5.74 -0.56 -21.27
CA ASP A 64 -6.88 -0.50 -22.19
C ASP A 64 -7.08 0.84 -22.92
N GLY A 65 -5.98 1.55 -23.20
CA GLY A 65 -5.96 2.84 -23.89
C GLY A 65 -6.25 4.05 -23.00
N GLU A 66 -6.35 3.85 -21.67
CA GLU A 66 -6.48 4.92 -20.69
C GLU A 66 -5.20 5.08 -19.88
N PRO A 67 -4.75 6.32 -19.59
CA PRO A 67 -3.55 6.56 -18.80
C PRO A 67 -3.62 5.94 -17.40
N VAL A 68 -2.54 5.25 -17.01
CA VAL A 68 -2.39 4.73 -15.65
C VAL A 68 -2.58 5.84 -14.63
N SER A 69 -3.39 5.55 -13.63
CA SER A 69 -3.87 6.45 -12.61
C SER A 69 -3.67 5.86 -11.22
N SER A 70 -3.99 6.66 -10.20
CA SER A 70 -4.00 6.19 -8.81
C SER A 70 -5.23 5.33 -8.46
N LEU A 71 -6.05 4.95 -9.44
CA LEU A 71 -7.17 4.01 -9.25
C LEU A 71 -6.84 2.61 -9.75
N ASP A 72 -5.74 2.48 -10.49
CA ASP A 72 -5.20 1.19 -10.93
C ASP A 72 -4.43 0.58 -9.76
N TRP A 73 -4.87 -0.59 -9.31
CA TRP A 73 -4.43 -1.14 -8.04
C TRP A 73 -2.95 -1.56 -8.10
N PRO A 74 -2.09 -1.00 -7.24
CA PRO A 74 -0.67 -1.33 -7.24
C PRO A 74 -0.45 -2.73 -6.67
N VAL A 75 0.58 -3.45 -7.14
CA VAL A 75 0.91 -4.81 -6.69
C VAL A 75 0.91 -4.97 -5.16
N PHE A 76 1.42 -3.98 -4.41
CA PHE A 76 1.55 -4.11 -2.95
C PHE A 76 0.23 -4.30 -2.19
N VAL A 77 -0.93 -3.99 -2.79
CA VAL A 77 -2.22 -4.24 -2.13
C VAL A 77 -2.69 -5.69 -2.26
N PHE A 78 -2.10 -6.48 -3.14
CA PHE A 78 -2.48 -7.87 -3.36
C PHE A 78 -1.64 -8.84 -2.50
N ALA A 79 -2.28 -9.89 -1.99
CA ALA A 79 -1.58 -11.03 -1.41
C ALA A 79 -0.95 -11.85 -2.53
N GLY A 80 0.38 -11.79 -2.64
CA GLY A 80 1.11 -12.51 -3.69
C GLY A 80 1.04 -11.82 -5.05
N HIS A 81 0.64 -12.56 -6.08
CA HIS A 81 0.57 -12.07 -7.45
C HIS A 81 -0.86 -11.87 -7.90
N TYR A 82 -1.09 -10.87 -8.74
CA TYR A 82 -2.39 -10.64 -9.37
C TYR A 82 -2.78 -11.82 -10.27
N ASN A 83 -4.03 -12.26 -10.15
CA ASN A 83 -4.59 -13.33 -10.94
C ASN A 83 -5.58 -12.76 -11.99
N PRO A 84 -5.25 -12.78 -13.29
CA PRO A 84 -6.14 -12.25 -14.33
C PRO A 84 -7.43 -13.07 -14.50
N HIS A 85 -7.53 -14.27 -13.91
CA HIS A 85 -8.76 -15.05 -13.88
C HIS A 85 -9.61 -14.78 -12.63
N HIS A 86 -9.02 -14.20 -11.59
CA HIS A 86 -9.65 -13.89 -10.32
C HIS A 86 -9.19 -12.51 -9.81
N LEU A 87 -9.70 -11.44 -10.43
CA LEU A 87 -9.18 -10.06 -10.30
C LEU A 87 -9.14 -9.51 -8.86
N LEU A 88 -9.97 -10.03 -7.96
CA LEU A 88 -10.08 -9.60 -6.56
C LEU A 88 -9.36 -10.53 -5.59
N GLU A 89 -8.78 -11.63 -6.07
CA GLU A 89 -8.03 -12.59 -5.25
C GLU A 89 -6.87 -11.87 -4.55
N GLY A 90 -6.84 -11.94 -3.21
CA GLY A 90 -5.82 -11.30 -2.41
C GLY A 90 -5.89 -9.77 -2.34
N LEU A 91 -6.88 -9.12 -2.95
CA LEU A 91 -6.99 -7.67 -2.94
C LEU A 91 -7.14 -7.11 -1.51
N PHE A 92 -6.35 -6.10 -1.18
CA PHE A 92 -6.20 -5.51 0.16
C PHE A 92 -5.73 -6.48 1.25
N GLN A 93 -4.98 -7.52 0.87
CA GLN A 93 -4.38 -8.50 1.78
C GLN A 93 -2.86 -8.58 1.60
N GLY A 94 -2.26 -7.63 0.87
CA GLY A 94 -0.83 -7.62 0.59
C GLY A 94 0.06 -7.44 1.82
N ASN A 95 1.27 -8.02 1.78
CA ASN A 95 2.20 -8.05 2.90
C ASN A 95 2.61 -6.64 3.38
N PHE A 96 2.86 -5.71 2.45
CA PHE A 96 3.18 -4.31 2.80
C PHE A 96 2.02 -3.61 3.53
N LEU A 97 0.78 -3.95 3.17
CA LEU A 97 -0.42 -3.44 3.81
C LEU A 97 -0.57 -4.00 5.23
N LEU A 98 -0.36 -5.30 5.41
CA LEU A 98 -0.33 -5.96 6.72
C LEU A 98 0.76 -5.37 7.64
N LYS A 99 1.99 -5.26 7.15
CA LYS A 99 3.10 -4.65 7.89
C LYS A 99 2.80 -3.20 8.27
N GLY A 100 2.22 -2.42 7.33
CA GLY A 100 1.74 -1.07 7.58
C GLY A 100 0.68 -0.99 8.67
N PHE A 101 -0.31 -1.89 8.63
CA PHE A 101 -1.37 -1.93 9.63
C PHE A 101 -0.81 -2.25 11.02
N LYS A 102 0.01 -3.29 11.12
CA LYS A 102 0.71 -3.66 12.36
C LYS A 102 1.52 -2.50 12.93
N MET A 103 2.27 -1.80 12.08
CA MET A 103 3.10 -0.67 12.50
C MET A 103 2.27 0.51 13.05
N ILE A 104 1.15 0.83 12.42
CA ILE A 104 0.29 1.98 12.76
C ILE A 104 -0.62 1.65 13.95
N PHE A 105 -1.27 0.48 13.94
CA PHE A 105 -2.35 0.17 14.87
C PHE A 105 -1.95 -0.76 16.00
N ILE A 106 -0.92 -1.59 15.82
CA ILE A 106 -0.51 -2.57 16.83
C ILE A 106 0.79 -2.12 17.52
N ALA A 107 1.94 -2.30 16.88
CA ALA A 107 3.24 -1.79 17.32
C ALA A 107 4.32 -2.04 16.25
N PRO A 108 5.36 -1.20 16.16
CA PRO A 108 6.50 -1.48 15.29
C PRO A 108 7.19 -2.83 15.58
N SER A 109 7.24 -3.25 16.84
CA SER A 109 7.90 -4.50 17.26
C SER A 109 7.20 -5.77 16.81
N VAL A 110 5.93 -5.69 16.36
CA VAL A 110 5.14 -6.87 15.97
C VAL A 110 5.11 -7.09 14.45
N VAL A 111 5.73 -6.19 13.67
CA VAL A 111 5.63 -6.17 12.21
C VAL A 111 6.09 -7.50 11.59
N ASP A 112 7.26 -7.98 12.01
CA ASP A 112 7.87 -9.22 11.52
C ASP A 112 7.67 -10.43 12.46
N SER A 113 6.88 -10.27 13.52
CA SER A 113 6.56 -11.40 14.40
C SER A 113 5.36 -12.18 13.90
N ASP A 114 5.46 -13.50 13.95
CA ASP A 114 4.38 -14.46 13.64
C ASP A 114 3.42 -14.67 14.84
N GLY A 115 3.33 -13.69 15.75
CA GLY A 115 2.47 -13.74 16.93
C GLY A 115 3.04 -14.49 18.13
N SER A 116 4.26 -15.07 18.04
CA SER A 116 4.85 -15.87 19.12
C SER A 116 5.73 -15.09 20.11
N ASP A 117 6.40 -14.00 19.70
CA ASP A 117 7.56 -13.51 20.49
C ASP A 117 7.71 -11.98 20.65
N SER A 118 6.71 -11.17 20.29
CA SER A 118 6.81 -9.72 20.41
C SER A 118 5.76 -9.15 21.37
N GLN A 119 6.06 -9.17 22.67
CA GLN A 119 5.29 -8.38 23.63
C GLN A 119 5.61 -6.89 23.42
N ALA A 120 4.71 -6.16 22.77
CA ALA A 120 4.78 -4.72 22.72
C ALA A 120 4.76 -4.17 24.17
N THR A 121 5.77 -3.38 24.53
CA THR A 121 5.87 -2.81 25.89
C THR A 121 4.85 -1.69 26.15
N ARG A 122 4.14 -1.25 25.11
CA ARG A 122 3.09 -0.23 25.17
C ARG A 122 1.90 -0.65 24.31
N ALA A 123 0.69 -0.35 24.79
CA ALA A 123 -0.54 -0.53 24.03
C ALA A 123 -0.51 0.25 22.70
N GLY A 124 -0.82 -0.44 21.60
CA GLY A 124 -0.99 0.13 20.26
C GLY A 124 -2.23 0.98 20.11
N ASN A 125 -2.34 1.72 19.00
CA ASN A 125 -3.51 2.55 18.71
C ASN A 125 -4.82 1.74 18.70
N ALA A 126 -4.81 0.50 18.22
CA ALA A 126 -5.98 -0.39 18.26
C ALA A 126 -6.44 -0.65 19.70
N ALA A 127 -5.50 -1.02 20.59
CA ALA A 127 -5.82 -1.25 21.99
C ALA A 127 -6.25 0.03 22.71
N LEU A 128 -5.58 1.16 22.43
CA LEU A 128 -5.92 2.46 23.01
C LEU A 128 -7.32 2.96 22.61
N HIS A 129 -7.77 2.60 21.40
CA HIS A 129 -9.07 2.99 20.87
C HIS A 129 -10.11 1.88 20.92
N ASN A 130 -9.83 0.76 21.61
CA ASN A 130 -10.70 -0.43 21.67
C ASN A 130 -11.20 -0.89 20.29
N MET A 131 -10.32 -0.87 19.30
CA MET A 131 -10.64 -1.32 17.96
C MET A 131 -10.74 -2.85 17.97
N THR A 132 -11.95 -3.36 17.77
CA THR A 132 -12.23 -4.81 17.69
C THR A 132 -12.44 -5.31 16.27
N HIS A 133 -12.60 -4.39 15.30
CA HIS A 133 -12.84 -4.69 13.90
C HIS A 133 -12.04 -3.74 13.01
N VAL A 134 -11.55 -4.25 11.89
CA VAL A 134 -10.97 -3.44 10.83
C VAL A 134 -12.10 -2.88 9.95
N THR A 135 -12.01 -1.59 9.62
CA THR A 135 -13.00 -0.90 8.77
C THR A 135 -12.41 -0.58 7.41
N PRO A 136 -13.24 -0.38 6.37
CA PRO A 136 -12.77 0.10 5.05
C PRO A 136 -11.89 1.35 5.14
N ALA A 137 -12.24 2.29 6.02
CA ALA A 137 -11.48 3.52 6.22
C ALA A 137 -10.08 3.27 6.80
N LEU A 138 -9.92 2.27 7.68
CA LEU A 138 -8.62 1.89 8.21
C LEU A 138 -7.76 1.25 7.12
N ILE A 139 -8.32 0.34 6.32
CA ILE A 139 -7.63 -0.26 5.18
C ILE A 139 -7.19 0.82 4.19
N ALA A 140 -8.10 1.71 3.79
CA ALA A 140 -7.80 2.83 2.89
C ALA A 140 -6.71 3.75 3.45
N TYR A 141 -6.77 4.04 4.76
CA TYR A 141 -5.77 4.86 5.43
C TYR A 141 -4.38 4.22 5.36
N VAL A 142 -4.24 2.96 5.80
CA VAL A 142 -2.94 2.25 5.78
C VAL A 142 -2.41 2.13 4.36
N ALA A 143 -3.24 1.71 3.41
CA ALA A 143 -2.84 1.58 2.01
C ALA A 143 -2.32 2.91 1.48
N THR A 144 -2.99 4.02 1.79
CA THR A 144 -2.58 5.36 1.37
C THR A 144 -1.27 5.79 2.04
N GLN A 145 -1.05 5.46 3.31
CA GLN A 145 0.22 5.73 4.00
C GLN A 145 1.37 4.94 3.36
N VAL A 146 1.15 3.66 3.03
CA VAL A 146 2.13 2.80 2.35
C VAL A 146 2.42 3.29 0.94
N TYR A 147 1.38 3.54 0.14
CA TYR A 147 1.49 4.12 -1.20
C TYR A 147 2.32 5.41 -1.17
N PHE A 148 1.97 6.31 -0.25
CA PHE A 148 2.73 7.53 -0.09
C PHE A 148 4.17 7.23 0.28
N ALA A 149 4.45 6.39 1.27
CA ALA A 149 5.81 6.06 1.71
C ALA A 149 6.69 5.45 0.59
N LEU A 150 6.10 4.65 -0.30
CA LEU A 150 6.74 4.08 -1.48
C LEU A 150 6.91 5.07 -2.64
N SER A 151 6.04 6.08 -2.76
CA SER A 151 6.11 7.09 -3.83
C SER A 151 7.26 8.09 -3.65
N SER A 152 7.63 8.80 -4.72
CA SER A 152 8.58 9.92 -4.66
C SER A 152 7.99 11.23 -4.14
N GLN A 153 6.67 11.29 -3.88
CA GLN A 153 6.00 12.52 -3.49
C GLN A 153 6.45 12.98 -2.10
N THR A 154 6.96 14.20 -1.96
CA THR A 154 7.44 14.71 -0.67
C THR A 154 6.33 15.31 0.18
N ILE A 155 5.20 15.70 -0.44
CA ILE A 155 4.07 16.38 0.20
C ILE A 155 2.82 15.49 0.12
N PHE A 156 2.20 15.21 1.26
CA PHE A 156 0.99 14.38 1.35
C PHE A 156 -0.27 15.13 0.89
N LYS A 157 -0.32 16.45 1.14
CA LYS A 157 -1.40 17.35 0.74
C LYS A 157 -0.80 18.69 0.30
N LYS A 158 -1.01 19.08 -0.97
CA LYS A 158 -0.76 20.45 -1.44
C LYS A 158 -2.11 21.14 -1.45
N ASP A 159 -2.23 22.28 -0.78
CA ASP A 159 -3.51 22.97 -0.63
C ASP A 159 -4.24 23.12 -1.99
N ASN A 160 -5.53 22.78 -2.00
CA ASN A 160 -6.45 22.84 -3.13
C ASN A 160 -6.15 21.95 -4.36
N VAL A 161 -5.27 20.95 -4.26
CA VAL A 161 -5.07 19.96 -5.32
C VAL A 161 -5.39 18.55 -4.81
N VAL A 162 -6.25 17.84 -5.55
CA VAL A 162 -6.51 16.42 -5.35
C VAL A 162 -5.20 15.66 -5.61
N THR A 163 -4.53 15.16 -4.57
CA THR A 163 -3.29 14.38 -4.70
C THR A 163 -3.59 12.94 -5.13
N ASN A 164 -2.62 12.24 -5.71
CA ASN A 164 -2.76 10.83 -6.06
C ASN A 164 -3.08 9.99 -4.81
N SER A 165 -2.50 10.33 -3.65
CA SER A 165 -2.83 9.69 -2.37
C SER A 165 -4.31 9.87 -1.98
N MET A 166 -4.89 11.06 -2.22
CA MET A 166 -6.31 11.29 -1.91
C MET A 166 -7.24 10.56 -2.88
N ARG A 167 -6.88 10.51 -4.17
CA ARG A 167 -7.62 9.71 -5.16
C ARG A 167 -7.56 8.23 -4.83
N PHE A 168 -6.40 7.72 -4.47
CA PHE A 168 -6.19 6.34 -4.06
C PHE A 168 -7.04 5.99 -2.83
N TYR A 169 -6.98 6.82 -1.78
CA TYR A 169 -7.83 6.67 -0.59
C TYR A 169 -9.32 6.58 -0.95
N ASN A 170 -9.81 7.54 -1.73
CA ASN A 170 -11.21 7.58 -2.14
C ASN A 170 -11.57 6.40 -3.05
N GLY A 171 -10.65 5.96 -3.91
CA GLY A 171 -10.84 4.78 -4.75
C GLY A 171 -11.09 3.52 -3.92
N ILE A 172 -10.32 3.33 -2.85
CA ILE A 172 -10.48 2.18 -1.95
C ILE A 172 -11.84 2.25 -1.25
N LEU A 173 -12.23 3.43 -0.72
CA LEU A 173 -13.56 3.59 -0.13
C LEU A 173 -14.67 3.31 -1.13
N ASN A 174 -14.55 3.85 -2.35
CA ASN A 174 -15.51 3.61 -3.42
C ASN A 174 -15.62 2.11 -3.77
N PHE A 175 -14.52 1.35 -3.69
CA PHE A 175 -14.58 -0.11 -3.85
C PHE A 175 -15.45 -0.77 -2.77
N PHE A 176 -15.22 -0.43 -1.50
CA PHE A 176 -15.98 -1.00 -0.38
C PHE A 176 -17.45 -0.57 -0.35
N ASP A 177 -17.76 0.64 -0.83
CA ASP A 177 -19.12 1.17 -0.89
C ASP A 177 -19.89 0.72 -2.15
N ASN A 178 -19.22 0.09 -3.12
CA ASN A 178 -19.84 -0.31 -4.38
C ASN A 178 -20.66 -1.61 -4.21
N PRO A 179 -21.98 -1.59 -4.48
CA PRO A 179 -22.82 -2.78 -4.35
C PRO A 179 -22.37 -3.97 -5.21
N LYS A 180 -21.67 -3.72 -6.33
CA LYS A 180 -21.13 -4.78 -7.19
C LYS A 180 -20.07 -5.63 -6.49
N PHE A 181 -19.35 -5.05 -5.52
CA PHE A 181 -18.27 -5.70 -4.80
C PHE A 181 -18.66 -6.09 -3.37
N ALA A 182 -19.94 -5.97 -2.98
CA ALA A 182 -20.39 -6.16 -1.60
C ALA A 182 -20.01 -7.52 -1.00
N VAL A 183 -20.04 -8.60 -1.79
CA VAL A 183 -19.63 -9.95 -1.35
C VAL A 183 -18.13 -9.97 -1.04
N SER A 184 -17.29 -9.56 -1.99
CA SER A 184 -15.84 -9.53 -1.82
C SER A 184 -15.42 -8.54 -0.73
N ALA A 185 -16.07 -7.38 -0.62
CA ALA A 185 -15.85 -6.41 0.46
C ALA A 185 -16.08 -7.05 1.84
N LYS A 186 -17.16 -7.83 1.99
CA LYS A 186 -17.45 -8.56 3.23
C LYS A 186 -16.41 -9.64 3.51
N GLU A 187 -15.98 -10.38 2.50
CA GLU A 187 -14.93 -11.41 2.62
C GLU A 187 -13.59 -10.81 3.03
N ILE A 188 -13.18 -9.68 2.42
CA ILE A 188 -11.97 -8.96 2.77
C ILE A 188 -12.01 -8.49 4.22
N LEU A 189 -13.12 -7.86 4.65
CA LEU A 189 -13.26 -7.40 6.04
C LEU A 189 -13.26 -8.56 7.04
N ALA A 190 -13.94 -9.66 6.70
CA ALA A 190 -13.94 -10.85 7.55
C ALA A 190 -12.53 -11.45 7.69
N TRP A 191 -11.71 -11.43 6.65
CA TRP A 191 -10.31 -11.86 6.70
C TRP A 191 -9.44 -10.95 7.58
N TRP A 192 -9.68 -9.64 7.58
CA TRP A 192 -8.93 -8.72 8.45
C TRP A 192 -9.24 -8.86 9.94
N ASP A 193 -10.38 -9.47 10.27
CA ASP A 193 -10.83 -9.72 11.64
C ASP A 193 -10.42 -11.11 12.16
N THR A 194 -9.63 -11.89 11.40
CA THR A 194 -9.08 -13.20 11.83
C THR A 194 -7.76 -13.05 12.56
#